data_AF-A0A7K1J168-F1
#
_entry.id   AF-A0A7K1J168-F1
#
_cell.length_a   1.000
_cell.length_b   1.000
_cell.length_c   1.000
_cell.angle_alpha   90.00
_cell.angle_beta   90.00
_cell.angle_gamma   90.00
#
_symmetry.space_group_name_H-M   'P 1'
#
loop_
_entity.id
_entity.type
_entity.pdbx_description
1 polymer ?
#
loop_
_entity_poly.entity_id
_entity_poly.type
_entity_poly.pdbx_seq_one_letter_code
_entity_poly.pdbx_strand_id
1 'polypeptide(L)'
;NINRTVGTMLGSAVTKKWGSEGLPLDTISLRFTGSAGQSLGAFLPNGISILLHGDANDYLGKGLSGGRIVLRPSTRATFRPQDNVIAGNVIGYGATSGEIFINGLVGERFCVRNSGATAVVEGIGDHGCEYMTGGRVVVLGITGRNFAAGMSGGIAYVYDKDGLFESRVNVEMVDVVEPNAHDASWLRETIEQHVQLTESPLGAGMLEDWATASGKFRKVLPRDYARVMAIIDQAKIDGVSDEETSRRVMEPVNG
;
A
#
# COMPACT_ATOMS: atom_id res chain seq x y z
N ASN A 1 -1.51 -24.44 -2.11
CA ASN A 1 -2.57 -23.48 -2.46
C ASN A 1 -3.99 -23.90 -2.04
N ILE A 2 -4.23 -25.09 -1.46
CA ILE A 2 -5.59 -25.51 -1.02
C ILE A 2 -6.09 -24.78 0.25
N ASN A 3 -5.17 -24.29 1.08
CA ASN A 3 -5.49 -23.54 2.29
C ASN A 3 -5.83 -22.10 1.93
N ARG A 4 -7.10 -21.72 2.12
CA ARG A 4 -7.66 -20.41 1.79
C ARG A 4 -7.98 -19.64 3.07
N THR A 5 -8.08 -18.31 2.98
CA THR A 5 -8.53 -17.44 4.10
C THR A 5 -7.74 -17.65 5.40
N VAL A 6 -6.46 -18.03 5.29
CA VAL A 6 -5.59 -18.24 6.45
C VAL A 6 -5.45 -16.93 7.20
N GLY A 7 -5.69 -16.96 8.51
CA GLY A 7 -5.69 -15.78 9.38
C GLY A 7 -7.08 -15.22 9.69
N THR A 8 -8.08 -15.40 8.82
CA THR A 8 -9.41 -14.78 8.99
C THR A 8 -10.14 -15.26 10.25
N MET A 9 -10.14 -16.57 10.52
CA MET A 9 -10.77 -17.11 11.74
C MET A 9 -10.07 -16.63 13.01
N LEU A 10 -8.74 -16.51 12.98
CA LEU A 10 -7.96 -15.95 14.08
C LEU A 10 -8.30 -14.47 14.28
N GLY A 11 -8.37 -13.69 13.19
CA GLY A 11 -8.79 -12.29 13.22
C GLY A 11 -10.16 -12.12 13.88
N SER A 12 -11.14 -12.94 13.50
CA SER A 12 -12.46 -12.94 14.13
C SER A 12 -12.40 -13.22 15.64
N ALA A 13 -11.58 -14.18 16.08
CA ALA A 13 -11.41 -14.48 17.49
C ALA A 13 -10.77 -13.32 18.27
N VAL A 14 -9.77 -12.65 17.68
CA VAL A 14 -9.14 -11.45 18.27
C VAL A 14 -10.13 -10.30 18.36
N THR A 15 -10.82 -9.97 17.28
CA THR A 15 -11.81 -8.87 17.26
C THR A 15 -12.98 -9.12 18.22
N LYS A 16 -13.47 -10.36 18.34
CA LYS A 16 -14.52 -10.70 19.32
C LYS A 16 -14.10 -10.43 20.76
N LYS A 17 -12.80 -10.57 21.07
CA LYS A 17 -12.27 -10.39 22.42
C LYS A 17 -11.81 -8.95 22.70
N TRP A 18 -11.23 -8.28 21.72
CA TRP A 18 -10.54 -7.00 21.89
C TRP A 18 -11.12 -5.84 21.07
N GLY A 19 -12.23 -6.07 20.36
CA GLY A 19 -12.88 -5.05 19.54
C GLY A 19 -12.02 -4.59 18.35
N SER A 20 -12.30 -3.38 17.88
CA SER A 20 -11.61 -2.77 16.73
C SER A 20 -10.19 -2.27 17.06
N GLU A 21 -9.88 -1.99 18.32
CA GLU A 21 -8.52 -1.61 18.73
C GLU A 21 -7.53 -2.77 18.53
N GLY A 22 -8.01 -4.01 18.73
CA GLY A 22 -7.22 -5.21 18.54
C GLY A 22 -6.15 -5.39 19.61
N LEU A 23 -4.98 -5.84 19.20
CA LEU A 23 -3.82 -6.06 20.07
C LEU A 23 -2.67 -5.13 19.67
N PRO A 24 -1.67 -4.89 20.55
CA PRO A 24 -0.43 -4.25 20.14
C PRO A 24 0.18 -4.95 18.92
N LEU A 25 0.86 -4.19 18.06
CA LEU A 25 1.51 -4.70 16.85
C LEU A 25 2.39 -5.93 17.15
N ASP A 26 2.40 -6.91 16.24
CA ASP A 26 3.18 -8.14 16.31
C ASP A 26 2.90 -9.07 17.53
N THR A 27 1.85 -8.80 18.33
CA THR A 27 1.45 -9.67 19.46
C THR A 27 1.24 -11.12 19.04
N ILE A 28 0.66 -11.34 17.85
CA ILE A 28 0.56 -12.67 17.25
C ILE A 28 1.30 -12.67 15.91
N SER A 29 2.41 -13.39 15.85
CA SER A 29 3.25 -13.50 14.65
C SER A 29 3.16 -14.90 14.05
N LEU A 30 2.65 -14.99 12.82
CA LEU A 30 2.50 -16.25 12.06
C LEU A 30 3.53 -16.30 10.93
N ARG A 31 4.26 -17.42 10.82
CA ARG A 31 5.23 -17.66 9.75
C ARG A 31 4.83 -18.88 8.94
N PHE A 32 4.77 -18.73 7.62
CA PHE A 32 4.38 -19.78 6.69
C PHE A 32 5.43 -19.97 5.61
N THR A 33 5.43 -21.16 5.01
CA THR A 33 6.25 -21.48 3.83
C THR A 33 5.40 -22.22 2.82
N GLY A 34 5.54 -21.88 1.53
CA GLY A 34 4.82 -22.51 0.42
C GLY A 34 3.87 -21.56 -0.30
N SER A 35 2.84 -22.11 -0.93
CA SER A 35 1.90 -21.34 -1.77
C SER A 35 0.56 -21.15 -1.08
N ALA A 36 0.24 -19.92 -0.67
CA ALA A 36 -1.03 -19.59 -0.07
C ALA A 36 -2.17 -19.64 -1.11
N GLY A 37 -3.31 -20.20 -0.71
CA GLY A 37 -4.54 -20.08 -1.49
C GLY A 37 -5.10 -18.66 -1.46
N GLN A 38 -6.28 -18.48 -2.06
CA GLN A 38 -6.93 -17.17 -2.11
C GLN A 38 -7.21 -16.60 -0.72
N SER A 39 -7.19 -15.27 -0.63
CA SER A 39 -7.59 -14.49 0.55
C SER A 39 -6.69 -14.69 1.78
N LEU A 40 -5.39 -14.92 1.61
CA LEU A 40 -4.45 -14.90 2.73
C LEU A 40 -4.57 -13.59 3.53
N GLY A 41 -4.74 -13.70 4.85
CA GLY A 41 -4.85 -12.53 5.73
C GLY A 41 -6.06 -11.64 5.46
N ALA A 42 -7.14 -12.18 4.89
CA ALA A 42 -8.36 -11.41 4.72
C ALA A 42 -8.95 -11.01 6.09
N PHE A 43 -9.32 -9.74 6.22
CA PHE A 43 -9.88 -9.12 7.43
C PHE A 43 -8.98 -9.26 8.66
N LEU A 44 -7.65 -9.20 8.47
CA LEU A 44 -6.69 -9.33 9.56
C LEU A 44 -6.68 -8.04 10.42
N PRO A 45 -7.07 -8.11 11.71
CA PRO A 45 -7.08 -6.95 12.60
C PRO A 45 -5.69 -6.61 13.12
N ASN A 46 -5.60 -5.44 13.76
CA ASN A 46 -4.41 -4.97 14.45
C ASN A 46 -3.86 -6.00 15.46
N GLY A 47 -2.54 -6.10 15.50
CA GLY A 47 -1.77 -6.99 16.38
C GLY A 47 -1.52 -8.40 15.88
N ILE A 48 -1.97 -8.73 14.66
CA ILE A 48 -1.61 -9.97 13.98
C ILE A 48 -0.72 -9.67 12.77
N SER A 49 0.37 -10.42 12.66
CA SER A 49 1.33 -10.31 11.57
C SER A 49 1.53 -11.66 10.89
N ILE A 50 1.50 -11.66 9.56
CA ILE A 50 1.74 -12.84 8.72
C ILE A 50 3.00 -12.61 7.90
N LEU A 51 3.96 -13.51 8.01
CA LEU A 51 5.08 -13.64 7.08
C LEU A 51 4.92 -14.92 6.26
N LEU A 52 4.94 -14.81 4.94
CA LEU A 52 4.95 -15.93 4.02
C LEU A 52 6.24 -15.95 3.20
N HIS A 53 6.97 -17.06 3.26
CA HIS A 53 8.04 -17.39 2.31
C HIS A 53 7.50 -18.29 1.20
N GLY A 54 7.30 -17.75 0.01
CA GLY A 54 6.76 -18.45 -1.14
C GLY A 54 5.97 -17.53 -2.06
N ASP A 55 4.74 -17.91 -2.37
CA ASP A 55 3.83 -17.19 -3.27
C ASP A 55 2.39 -17.21 -2.75
N ALA A 56 1.55 -16.31 -3.24
CA ALA A 56 0.14 -16.23 -2.88
C ALA A 56 -0.78 -16.13 -4.10
N ASN A 57 -2.01 -16.63 -3.99
CA ASN A 57 -3.04 -16.38 -4.99
C ASN A 57 -3.73 -15.02 -4.75
N ASP A 58 -4.84 -14.79 -5.46
CA ASP A 58 -5.59 -13.53 -5.39
C ASP A 58 -6.09 -13.17 -3.98
N TYR A 59 -6.43 -11.89 -3.82
CA TYR A 59 -7.11 -11.34 -2.64
C TYR A 59 -6.28 -11.35 -1.35
N LEU A 60 -4.95 -11.43 -1.44
CA LEU A 60 -4.09 -11.23 -0.27
C LEU A 60 -4.46 -9.91 0.42
N GLY A 61 -4.71 -9.95 1.73
CA GLY A 61 -5.09 -8.77 2.50
C GLY A 61 -6.44 -8.16 2.11
N LYS A 62 -7.37 -8.93 1.53
CA LYS A 62 -8.75 -8.46 1.30
C LYS A 62 -9.37 -7.94 2.60
N GLY A 63 -9.83 -6.70 2.58
CA GLY A 63 -10.44 -6.03 3.73
C GLY A 63 -9.51 -5.94 4.94
N LEU A 64 -8.20 -5.82 4.72
CA LEU A 64 -7.22 -5.66 5.81
C LEU A 64 -7.64 -4.52 6.74
N SER A 65 -7.60 -4.77 8.04
CA SER A 65 -8.17 -3.88 9.07
C SER A 65 -7.22 -3.71 10.25
N GLY A 66 -5.93 -3.56 9.96
CA GLY A 66 -4.89 -3.20 10.94
C GLY A 66 -3.74 -4.20 11.05
N GLY A 67 -3.91 -5.42 10.56
CA GLY A 67 -2.84 -6.42 10.58
C GLY A 67 -1.70 -6.11 9.61
N ARG A 68 -0.61 -6.87 9.71
CA ARG A 68 0.54 -6.78 8.80
C ARG A 68 0.68 -8.07 8.00
N ILE A 69 0.87 -7.95 6.69
CA ILE A 69 1.18 -9.08 5.80
C ILE A 69 2.48 -8.81 5.06
N VAL A 70 3.40 -9.76 5.15
CA VAL A 70 4.71 -9.73 4.50
C VAL A 70 4.83 -10.95 3.61
N LEU A 71 5.11 -10.73 2.33
CA LEU A 71 5.34 -11.77 1.35
C LEU A 71 6.76 -11.66 0.78
N ARG A 72 7.53 -12.73 0.97
CA ARG A 72 8.87 -12.90 0.41
C ARG A 72 8.87 -14.13 -0.50
N PRO A 73 9.72 -14.17 -1.54
CA PRO A 73 9.98 -15.39 -2.27
C PRO A 73 10.43 -16.53 -1.35
N SER A 74 10.36 -17.77 -1.85
CA SER A 74 10.94 -18.90 -1.15
C SER A 74 12.43 -18.65 -0.89
N THR A 75 12.95 -19.05 0.27
CA THR A 75 14.39 -18.97 0.58
C THR A 75 15.26 -19.82 -0.35
N ARG A 76 14.65 -20.70 -1.14
CA ARG A 76 15.31 -21.51 -2.19
C ARG A 76 15.24 -20.88 -3.58
N ALA A 77 14.58 -19.73 -3.73
CA ALA A 77 14.47 -19.05 -5.00
C ALA A 77 15.83 -18.52 -5.45
N THR A 78 16.15 -18.74 -6.72
CA THR A 78 17.38 -18.22 -7.37
C THR A 78 17.08 -17.11 -8.38
N PHE A 79 15.81 -16.76 -8.56
CA PHE A 79 15.37 -15.71 -9.46
C PHE A 79 15.38 -14.34 -8.77
N ARG A 80 15.40 -13.28 -9.58
CA ARG A 80 15.30 -11.89 -9.11
C ARG A 80 13.85 -11.57 -8.78
N PRO A 81 13.50 -11.24 -7.52
CA PRO A 81 12.10 -11.05 -7.13
C PRO A 81 11.38 -9.96 -7.94
N GLN A 82 12.06 -8.86 -8.23
CA GLN A 82 11.54 -7.72 -8.99
C GLN A 82 11.16 -8.03 -10.44
N ASP A 83 11.58 -9.19 -10.96
CA ASP A 83 11.32 -9.62 -12.33
C ASP A 83 10.27 -10.75 -12.37
N ASN A 84 9.69 -11.16 -11.22
CA ASN A 84 8.85 -12.35 -11.11
C ASN A 84 7.55 -12.11 -10.32
N VAL A 85 6.45 -12.66 -10.82
CA VAL A 85 5.14 -12.60 -10.16
C VAL A 85 5.09 -13.57 -8.98
N ILE A 86 4.78 -13.05 -7.79
CA ILE A 86 4.68 -13.84 -6.56
C ILE A 86 3.34 -13.74 -5.86
N ALA A 87 2.45 -12.84 -6.32
CA ALA A 87 1.07 -12.84 -5.90
C ALA A 87 0.08 -12.50 -7.02
N GLY A 88 -1.16 -12.98 -6.86
CA GLY A 88 -2.24 -12.79 -7.83
C GLY A 88 -2.83 -11.38 -7.83
N ASN A 89 -4.12 -11.30 -8.13
CA ASN A 89 -4.84 -10.06 -8.37
C ASN A 89 -5.57 -9.55 -7.12
N VAL A 90 -6.04 -8.30 -7.19
CA VAL A 90 -7.00 -7.71 -6.24
C VAL A 90 -6.50 -7.75 -4.79
N ILE A 91 -5.20 -7.55 -4.61
CA ILE A 91 -4.51 -7.50 -3.32
C ILE A 91 -4.92 -6.22 -2.59
N GLY A 92 -5.14 -6.30 -1.27
CA GLY A 92 -5.52 -5.15 -0.46
C GLY A 92 -6.92 -4.60 -0.74
N TYR A 93 -7.79 -5.39 -1.39
CA TYR A 93 -9.14 -4.94 -1.76
C TYR A 93 -9.92 -4.39 -0.56
N GLY A 94 -10.29 -3.11 -0.59
CA GLY A 94 -11.15 -2.55 0.45
C GLY A 94 -10.49 -2.46 1.83
N ALA A 95 -9.16 -2.52 1.90
CA ALA A 95 -8.42 -2.39 3.14
C ALA A 95 -8.69 -1.03 3.80
N THR A 96 -8.86 -1.00 5.12
CA THR A 96 -9.16 0.20 5.89
C THR A 96 -8.01 0.65 6.78
N SER A 97 -7.10 -0.26 7.13
CA SER A 97 -5.86 0.02 7.85
C SER A 97 -4.93 -1.20 7.79
N GLY A 98 -3.71 -1.05 8.29
CA GLY A 98 -2.71 -2.12 8.30
C GLY A 98 -1.68 -1.98 7.18
N GLU A 99 -0.82 -2.99 7.06
CA GLU A 99 0.36 -2.92 6.22
C GLU A 99 0.55 -4.17 5.34
N ILE A 100 0.96 -3.97 4.09
CA ILE A 100 1.28 -5.03 3.13
C ILE A 100 2.66 -4.78 2.53
N PHE A 101 3.60 -5.72 2.67
CA PHE A 101 4.94 -5.62 2.08
C PHE A 101 5.22 -6.85 1.20
N ILE A 102 5.50 -6.64 -0.08
CA ILE A 102 5.66 -7.72 -1.07
C ILE A 102 6.96 -7.53 -1.86
N ASN A 103 7.90 -8.46 -1.69
CA ASN A 103 9.16 -8.50 -2.42
C ASN A 103 8.99 -9.29 -3.74
N GLY A 104 8.37 -8.64 -4.73
CA GLY A 104 8.17 -9.16 -6.08
C GLY A 104 7.01 -8.51 -6.83
N LEU A 105 6.74 -8.98 -8.05
CA LEU A 105 5.63 -8.49 -8.89
C LEU A 105 4.30 -9.11 -8.46
N VAL A 106 3.21 -8.39 -8.69
CA VAL A 106 1.85 -8.89 -8.46
C VAL A 106 0.93 -8.60 -9.64
N GLY A 107 -0.25 -9.23 -9.64
CA GLY A 107 -1.25 -9.09 -10.68
C GLY A 107 -1.95 -7.73 -10.71
N GLU A 108 -3.13 -7.73 -11.32
CA GLU A 108 -3.95 -6.54 -11.56
C GLU A 108 -4.68 -6.07 -10.30
N ARG A 109 -5.20 -4.83 -10.34
CA ARG A 109 -6.08 -4.25 -9.31
C ARG A 109 -5.46 -4.25 -7.91
N PHE A 110 -4.15 -4.05 -7.85
CA PHE A 110 -3.45 -3.87 -6.59
C PHE A 110 -4.00 -2.66 -5.83
N CYS A 111 -4.37 -2.84 -4.57
CA CYS A 111 -4.98 -1.83 -3.70
C CYS A 111 -6.26 -1.20 -4.26
N VAL A 112 -7.05 -1.95 -5.03
CA VAL A 112 -8.39 -1.50 -5.45
C VAL A 112 -9.26 -1.19 -4.23
N ARG A 113 -9.89 -0.01 -4.20
CA ARG A 113 -10.70 0.48 -3.07
C ARG A 113 -9.96 0.53 -1.73
N ASN A 114 -8.63 0.64 -1.72
CA ASN A 114 -7.91 0.89 -0.48
C ASN A 114 -8.39 2.21 0.16
N SER A 115 -8.72 2.16 1.43
CA SER A 115 -9.26 3.28 2.21
C SER A 115 -8.34 3.68 3.37
N GLY A 116 -7.22 2.99 3.59
CA GLY A 116 -6.34 3.35 4.72
C GLY A 116 -5.13 2.46 4.98
N ALA A 117 -4.91 1.38 4.23
CA ALA A 117 -3.71 0.56 4.39
C ALA A 117 -2.48 1.19 3.73
N THR A 118 -1.31 0.90 4.29
CA THR A 118 -0.02 1.16 3.65
C THR A 118 0.44 -0.10 2.91
N ALA A 119 0.86 0.02 1.66
CA ALA A 119 1.34 -1.12 0.89
C ALA A 119 2.61 -0.80 0.09
N VAL A 120 3.58 -1.72 0.08
CA VAL A 120 4.82 -1.63 -0.70
C VAL A 120 4.99 -2.90 -1.55
N VAL A 121 5.24 -2.72 -2.85
CA VAL A 121 5.37 -3.82 -3.83
C VAL A 121 6.40 -3.46 -4.91
N GLU A 122 7.02 -4.46 -5.55
CA GLU A 122 8.09 -4.22 -6.53
C GLU A 122 7.60 -4.05 -7.98
N GLY A 123 6.31 -4.25 -8.22
CA GLY A 123 5.64 -3.95 -9.49
C GLY A 123 4.26 -4.59 -9.56
N ILE A 124 3.39 -4.04 -10.40
CA ILE A 124 1.97 -4.39 -10.43
C ILE A 124 1.44 -4.46 -11.87
N GLY A 125 0.35 -5.19 -12.08
CA GLY A 125 -0.41 -5.20 -13.33
C GLY A 125 -1.27 -3.95 -13.56
N ASP A 126 -2.26 -4.06 -14.45
CA ASP A 126 -3.19 -2.99 -14.79
C ASP A 126 -4.12 -2.62 -13.61
N HIS A 127 -4.70 -1.41 -13.65
CA HIS A 127 -5.71 -0.93 -12.69
C HIS A 127 -5.22 -0.81 -11.24
N GLY A 128 -3.93 -0.55 -11.03
CA GLY A 128 -3.40 -0.25 -9.68
C GLY A 128 -4.10 0.96 -9.05
N CYS A 129 -4.38 0.90 -7.75
CA CYS A 129 -5.03 1.95 -6.96
C CYS A 129 -6.41 2.40 -7.48
N GLU A 130 -7.08 1.57 -8.29
CA GLU A 130 -8.42 1.85 -8.79
C GLU A 130 -9.41 2.06 -7.63
N TYR A 131 -10.18 3.15 -7.68
CA TYR A 131 -11.15 3.54 -6.63
C TYR A 131 -10.56 3.70 -5.23
N MET A 132 -9.25 3.92 -5.08
CA MET A 132 -8.62 4.17 -3.78
C MET A 132 -9.12 5.51 -3.20
N THR A 133 -9.49 5.49 -1.92
CA THR A 133 -10.06 6.62 -1.17
C THR A 133 -9.23 7.02 0.04
N GLY A 134 -8.18 6.25 0.37
CA GLY A 134 -7.30 6.52 1.48
C GLY A 134 -6.14 5.54 1.56
N GLY A 135 -5.21 5.77 2.50
CA GLY A 135 -4.00 4.97 2.65
C GLY A 135 -2.84 5.45 1.79
N ARG A 136 -1.74 4.68 1.79
CA ARG A 136 -0.53 4.99 1.05
C ARG A 136 0.00 3.77 0.29
N VAL A 137 0.34 3.93 -0.98
CA VAL A 137 0.86 2.84 -1.81
C VAL A 137 2.23 3.22 -2.36
N VAL A 138 3.20 2.31 -2.32
CA VAL A 138 4.52 2.48 -2.91
C VAL A 138 4.77 1.32 -3.89
N VAL A 139 5.04 1.65 -5.15
CA VAL A 139 5.42 0.69 -6.19
C VAL A 139 6.87 0.97 -6.59
N LEU A 140 7.76 0.03 -6.31
CA LEU A 140 9.21 0.16 -6.54
C LEU A 140 9.63 -0.18 -7.99
N GLY A 141 8.66 -0.44 -8.87
CA GLY A 141 8.91 -0.82 -10.26
C GLY A 141 7.76 -0.48 -11.19
N ILE A 142 7.64 -1.24 -12.27
CA ILE A 142 6.70 -0.97 -13.35
C ILE A 142 5.25 -1.18 -12.88
N THR A 143 4.35 -0.31 -13.34
CA THR A 143 2.91 -0.48 -13.23
C THR A 143 2.32 -0.88 -14.57
N GLY A 144 1.13 -1.50 -14.54
CA GLY A 144 0.27 -1.58 -15.72
C GLY A 144 -0.43 -0.26 -16.03
N ARG A 145 -1.36 -0.32 -16.98
CA ARG A 145 -2.18 0.80 -17.50
C ARG A 145 -3.33 1.15 -16.56
N ASN A 146 -3.95 2.30 -16.83
CA ASN A 146 -5.15 2.77 -16.13
C ASN A 146 -4.96 2.86 -14.61
N PHE A 147 -3.74 3.19 -14.18
CA PHE A 147 -3.40 3.39 -12.78
C PHE A 147 -4.21 4.56 -12.20
N ALA A 148 -4.70 4.43 -10.97
CA ALA A 148 -5.47 5.43 -10.23
C ALA A 148 -6.82 5.83 -10.85
N ALA A 149 -7.40 4.99 -11.72
CA ALA A 149 -8.75 5.22 -12.23
C ALA A 149 -9.78 5.32 -11.08
N GLY A 150 -10.54 6.41 -11.03
CA GLY A 150 -11.50 6.67 -9.96
C GLY A 150 -10.89 6.87 -8.56
N MET A 151 -9.57 7.06 -8.46
CA MET A 151 -8.90 7.32 -7.18
C MET A 151 -9.28 8.72 -6.68
N SER A 152 -9.97 8.78 -5.56
CA SER A 152 -10.48 10.04 -4.97
C SER A 152 -9.79 10.42 -3.66
N GLY A 153 -8.96 9.55 -3.08
CA GLY A 153 -8.21 9.86 -1.87
C GLY A 153 -7.01 8.94 -1.61
N GLY A 154 -6.18 9.33 -0.65
CA GLY A 154 -4.90 8.69 -0.38
C GLY A 154 -3.78 9.16 -1.31
N ILE A 155 -2.60 8.54 -1.19
CA ILE A 155 -1.41 8.91 -1.97
C ILE A 155 -0.74 7.64 -2.49
N ALA A 156 -0.35 7.63 -3.76
CA ALA A 156 0.50 6.58 -4.31
C ALA A 156 1.84 7.16 -4.78
N TYR A 157 2.92 6.39 -4.60
CA TYR A 157 4.25 6.71 -5.06
C TYR A 157 4.74 5.60 -5.97
N VAL A 158 5.23 5.95 -7.15
CA VAL A 158 5.73 4.99 -8.12
C VAL A 158 7.13 5.37 -8.53
N TYR A 159 8.04 4.39 -8.47
CA TYR A 159 9.39 4.54 -9.00
C TYR A 159 9.33 4.45 -10.53
N ASP A 160 9.44 5.59 -11.20
CA ASP A 160 9.34 5.71 -12.65
C ASP A 160 10.65 5.28 -13.34
N LYS A 161 10.87 3.96 -13.37
CA LYS A 161 12.10 3.36 -13.86
C LYS A 161 12.37 3.67 -15.33
N ASP A 162 11.32 3.75 -16.15
CA ASP A 162 11.39 3.89 -17.60
C ASP A 162 10.96 5.26 -18.13
N GLY A 163 10.54 6.18 -17.26
CA GLY A 163 10.08 7.51 -17.65
C GLY A 163 8.72 7.50 -18.34
N LEU A 164 7.97 6.39 -18.25
CA LEU A 164 6.70 6.20 -18.94
C LEU A 164 5.51 6.12 -17.99
N PHE A 165 5.73 6.25 -16.67
CA PHE A 165 4.66 6.08 -15.69
C PHE A 165 3.45 6.98 -15.96
N GLU A 166 3.64 8.26 -16.26
CA GLU A 166 2.54 9.20 -16.53
C GLU A 166 1.60 8.73 -17.65
N SER A 167 2.13 8.09 -18.70
CA SER A 167 1.32 7.55 -19.81
C SER A 167 0.41 6.39 -19.40
N ARG A 168 0.66 5.79 -18.23
CA ARG A 168 -0.10 4.67 -17.67
C ARG A 168 -1.15 5.12 -16.66
N VAL A 169 -1.15 6.39 -16.28
CA VAL A 169 -2.06 6.97 -15.28
C VAL A 169 -3.37 7.40 -15.93
N ASN A 170 -4.49 7.09 -15.28
CA ASN A 170 -5.77 7.70 -15.58
C ASN A 170 -5.85 9.05 -14.85
N VAL A 171 -5.69 10.14 -15.60
CA VAL A 171 -5.57 11.51 -15.08
C VAL A 171 -6.91 12.22 -14.83
N GLU A 172 -8.03 11.50 -14.95
CA GLU A 172 -9.38 12.07 -14.79
C GLU A 172 -9.54 12.79 -13.43
N MET A 173 -9.07 12.15 -12.35
CA MET A 173 -9.22 12.66 -10.98
C MET A 173 -7.90 13.01 -10.27
N VAL A 174 -6.77 12.60 -10.83
CA VAL A 174 -5.46 12.69 -10.18
C VAL A 174 -4.47 13.49 -11.00
N ASP A 175 -3.52 14.09 -10.30
CA ASP A 175 -2.31 14.65 -10.88
C ASP A 175 -1.10 13.78 -10.54
N VAL A 176 -0.14 13.73 -11.45
CA VAL A 176 1.19 13.17 -11.19
C VAL A 176 2.13 14.33 -10.92
N VAL A 177 2.71 14.36 -9.72
CA VAL A 177 3.57 15.45 -9.25
C VAL A 177 4.87 14.89 -8.67
N GLU A 178 5.85 15.76 -8.47
CA GLU A 178 7.09 15.37 -7.79
C GLU A 178 6.86 15.26 -6.27
N PRO A 179 7.40 14.23 -5.60
CA PRO A 179 7.41 14.15 -4.14
C PRO A 179 8.18 15.33 -3.53
N ASN A 180 7.64 15.93 -2.47
CA ASN A 180 8.35 16.95 -1.71
C ASN A 180 9.31 16.33 -0.67
N ALA A 181 10.00 17.16 0.13
CA ALA A 181 10.95 16.69 1.13
C ALA A 181 10.32 15.79 2.22
N HIS A 182 9.08 16.08 2.64
CA HIS A 182 8.36 15.24 3.61
C HIS A 182 7.97 13.90 2.99
N ASP A 183 7.53 13.90 1.74
CA ASP A 183 7.23 12.68 0.99
C ASP A 183 8.50 11.83 0.83
N ALA A 184 9.64 12.45 0.52
CA ALA A 184 10.93 11.77 0.38
C ALA A 184 11.42 11.14 1.70
N SER A 185 11.27 11.84 2.83
CA SER A 185 11.61 11.27 4.16
C SER A 185 10.73 10.05 4.46
N TRP A 186 9.41 10.18 4.27
CA TRP A 186 8.47 9.09 4.51
C TRP A 186 8.71 7.90 3.59
N LEU A 187 9.01 8.15 2.31
CA LEU A 187 9.34 7.10 1.35
C LEU A 187 10.58 6.32 1.77
N ARG A 188 11.64 7.03 2.18
CA ARG A 188 12.86 6.39 2.66
C ARG A 188 12.58 5.47 3.85
N GLU A 189 11.91 5.98 4.88
CA GLU A 189 11.54 5.19 6.08
C GLU A 189 10.68 3.97 5.72
N THR A 190 9.72 4.15 4.80
CA THR A 190 8.82 3.07 4.35
C THR A 190 9.57 2.01 3.54
N ILE A 191 10.56 2.41 2.74
CA ILE A 191 11.42 1.48 1.99
C ILE A 191 12.41 0.78 2.92
N GLU A 192 12.96 1.47 3.93
CA GLU A 192 13.76 0.86 5.00
C GLU A 192 12.97 -0.24 5.73
N GLN A 193 11.71 0.04 6.10
CA GLN A 193 10.81 -0.94 6.69
C GLN A 193 10.52 -2.09 5.70
N HIS A 194 10.28 -1.80 4.42
CA HIS A 194 10.10 -2.82 3.40
C HIS A 194 11.34 -3.73 3.30
N VAL A 195 12.55 -3.19 3.27
CA VAL A 195 13.79 -3.98 3.23
C VAL A 195 13.96 -4.82 4.49
N GLN A 196 13.75 -4.24 5.67
CA GLN A 196 13.82 -4.97 6.93
C GLN A 196 12.81 -6.13 6.98
N LEU A 197 11.58 -5.88 6.53
CA LEU A 197 10.51 -6.86 6.57
C LEU A 197 10.57 -7.85 5.42
N THR A 198 11.15 -7.56 4.28
CA THR A 198 11.07 -8.42 3.09
C THR A 198 12.41 -8.94 2.57
N GLU A 199 13.52 -8.41 3.08
CA GLU A 199 14.87 -8.64 2.55
C GLU A 199 14.96 -8.30 1.05
N SER A 200 14.21 -7.28 0.60
CA SER A 200 14.18 -6.83 -0.79
C SER A 200 15.56 -6.35 -1.26
N PRO A 201 16.17 -7.02 -2.26
CA PRO A 201 17.41 -6.53 -2.88
C PRO A 201 17.18 -5.23 -3.65
N LEU A 202 15.99 -5.04 -4.23
CA LEU A 202 15.64 -3.83 -4.98
C LEU A 202 15.58 -2.62 -4.04
N GLY A 203 14.84 -2.74 -2.94
CA GLY A 203 14.75 -1.70 -1.92
C GLY A 203 16.11 -1.38 -1.30
N ALA A 204 16.93 -2.40 -1.02
CA ALA A 204 18.28 -2.19 -0.51
C ALA A 204 19.14 -1.37 -1.47
N GLY A 205 19.12 -1.71 -2.76
CA GLY A 205 19.84 -0.95 -3.79
C GLY A 205 19.34 0.49 -3.95
N MET A 206 18.03 0.74 -3.77
CA MET A 206 17.50 2.10 -3.77
C MET A 206 17.98 2.93 -2.58
N LEU A 207 18.15 2.31 -1.40
CA LEU A 207 18.62 2.99 -0.20
C LEU A 207 20.11 3.31 -0.23
N GLU A 208 20.91 2.47 -0.91
CA GLU A 208 22.34 2.70 -1.11
C GLU A 208 22.62 3.98 -1.92
N ASP A 209 21.84 4.22 -2.99
CA ASP A 209 21.90 5.44 -3.79
C ASP A 209 20.56 6.21 -3.75
N TRP A 210 20.17 6.60 -2.53
CA TRP A 210 18.89 7.26 -2.29
C TRP A 210 18.74 8.56 -3.06
N ALA A 211 19.81 9.36 -3.20
CA ALA A 211 19.75 10.65 -3.89
C ALA A 211 19.31 10.50 -5.36
N THR A 212 19.82 9.48 -6.05
CA THR A 212 19.39 9.15 -7.41
C THR A 212 18.01 8.51 -7.41
N ALA A 213 17.74 7.59 -6.49
CA ALA A 213 16.48 6.86 -6.45
C ALA A 213 15.28 7.79 -6.17
N SER A 214 15.42 8.72 -5.21
CA SER A 214 14.36 9.64 -4.81
C SER A 214 13.89 10.54 -5.96
N GLY A 215 14.81 10.95 -6.84
CA GLY A 215 14.49 11.80 -7.99
C GLY A 215 13.66 11.12 -9.08
N LYS A 216 13.47 9.80 -9.01
CA LYS A 216 12.65 9.03 -9.96
C LYS A 216 11.27 8.67 -9.41
N PHE A 217 10.96 9.00 -8.16
CA PHE A 217 9.62 8.79 -7.66
C PHE A 217 8.65 9.83 -8.23
N ARG A 218 7.46 9.34 -8.58
CA ARG A 218 6.31 10.15 -8.95
C ARG A 218 5.21 9.94 -7.92
N LYS A 219 4.59 11.03 -7.50
CA LYS A 219 3.48 11.05 -6.54
C LYS A 219 2.18 11.21 -7.31
N VAL A 220 1.26 10.26 -7.14
CA VAL A 220 -0.10 10.37 -7.64
C VAL A 220 -0.98 10.92 -6.53
N LEU A 221 -1.61 12.06 -6.82
CA LEU A 221 -2.39 12.82 -5.85
C LEU A 221 -3.76 13.18 -6.43
N PRO A 222 -4.87 12.71 -5.84
CA PRO A 222 -6.21 13.12 -6.25
C PRO A 222 -6.43 14.61 -5.99
N ARG A 223 -6.99 15.33 -6.98
CA ARG A 223 -7.14 16.80 -6.92
C ARG A 223 -7.98 17.25 -5.74
N ASP A 224 -9.11 16.59 -5.51
CA ASP A 224 -10.03 16.94 -4.42
C ASP A 224 -9.39 16.66 -3.07
N TYR A 225 -8.70 15.52 -2.94
CA TYR A 225 -7.91 15.19 -1.75
C TYR A 225 -6.81 16.22 -1.49
N ALA A 226 -6.09 16.66 -2.53
CA ALA A 226 -5.07 17.70 -2.43
C ALA A 226 -5.64 19.02 -1.89
N ARG A 227 -6.80 19.45 -2.40
CA ARG A 227 -7.49 20.66 -1.91
C ARG A 227 -7.84 20.54 -0.44
N VAL A 228 -8.42 19.42 -0.02
CA VAL A 228 -8.79 19.17 1.39
C VAL A 228 -7.56 19.18 2.28
N MET A 229 -6.47 18.51 1.88
CA MET A 229 -5.23 18.48 2.67
C MET A 229 -4.59 19.87 2.80
N ALA A 230 -4.59 20.68 1.75
CA ALA A 230 -4.08 22.06 1.80
C ALA A 230 -4.87 22.93 2.79
N ILE A 231 -6.20 22.78 2.84
CA ILE A 231 -7.06 23.49 3.80
C ILE A 231 -6.74 23.05 5.23
N ILE A 232 -6.59 21.74 5.47
CA ILE A 232 -6.26 21.18 6.79
C ILE A 232 -4.89 21.68 7.26
N ASP A 233 -3.89 21.70 6.37
CA ASP A 233 -2.55 22.13 6.73
C ASP A 233 -2.49 23.64 7.01
N GLN A 234 -3.22 24.45 6.23
CA GLN A 234 -3.37 25.87 6.52
C GLN A 234 -4.08 26.11 7.87
N ALA A 235 -5.14 25.36 8.15
CA ALA A 235 -5.86 25.47 9.43
C ALA A 235 -4.97 25.13 10.63
N LYS A 236 -4.08 24.14 10.51
CA LYS A 236 -3.07 23.84 11.54
C LYS A 236 -2.07 24.98 11.74
N ILE A 237 -1.62 25.62 10.65
CA ILE A 237 -0.72 26.79 10.71
C ILE A 237 -1.42 27.96 11.40
N ASP A 238 -2.69 28.17 11.09
CA ASP A 238 -3.51 29.23 11.67
C ASP A 238 -3.92 28.94 13.13
N GLY A 239 -3.70 27.72 13.62
CA GLY A 239 -4.05 27.29 14.98
C GLY A 239 -5.56 27.27 15.26
N VAL A 240 -6.39 27.04 14.24
CA VAL A 240 -7.85 27.02 14.42
C VAL A 240 -8.36 25.67 14.95
N SER A 241 -9.59 25.66 15.47
CA SER A 241 -10.21 24.45 16.02
C SER A 241 -10.55 23.42 14.94
N ASP A 242 -10.78 22.16 15.35
CA ASP A 242 -11.21 21.09 14.46
C ASP A 242 -12.58 21.36 13.81
N GLU A 243 -13.50 21.99 14.54
CA GLU A 243 -14.79 22.43 14.02
C GLU A 243 -14.63 23.47 12.91
N GLU A 244 -13.75 24.45 13.12
CA GLU A 244 -13.46 25.49 12.13
C GLU A 244 -12.74 24.91 10.91
N THR A 245 -11.83 23.97 11.12
CA THR A 245 -11.16 23.22 10.05
C THR A 245 -12.18 22.45 9.20
N SER A 246 -13.12 21.76 9.86
CA SER A 246 -14.19 21.00 9.19
C SER A 246 -15.09 21.91 8.35
N ARG A 247 -15.42 23.11 8.88
CA ARG A 247 -16.19 24.12 8.14
C ARG A 247 -15.45 24.58 6.88
N ARG A 248 -14.16 24.92 6.99
CA ARG A 248 -13.32 25.34 5.85
C ARG A 248 -13.21 24.26 4.77
N VAL A 249 -13.17 22.99 5.17
CA VAL A 249 -13.13 21.86 4.22
C VAL A 249 -14.45 21.72 3.44
N MET A 250 -15.60 22.02 4.06
CA MET A 250 -16.91 21.88 3.43
C MET A 250 -17.35 23.08 2.57
N GLU A 251 -16.81 24.29 2.80
CA GLU A 251 -17.14 25.48 2.01
C GLU A 251 -16.91 25.34 0.48
N PRO A 252 -15.77 24.81 -0.02
CA PRO A 252 -15.52 24.69 -1.45
C PRO A 252 -16.25 23.52 -2.15
N VAL A 253 -17.07 22.74 -1.44
CA VAL A 253 -17.86 21.64 -2.02
C VAL A 253 -19.25 22.12 -2.50
N ASN A 254 -19.66 23.33 -2.10
CA ASN A 254 -20.98 23.91 -2.40
C ASN A 254 -20.96 25.01 -3.48
N GLY A 255 -19.87 25.14 -4.25
CA GLY A 255 -19.67 26.16 -5.29
C GLY A 255 -19.51 25.58 -6.69
#